data_AF-A0A1J7JRJ8-F1
#
_entry.id   AF-A0A1J7JRJ8-F1
#
_cell.length_a   1.000
_cell.length_b   1.000
_cell.length_c   1.000
_cell.angle_alpha   90.00
_cell.angle_beta   90.00
_cell.angle_gamma   90.00
#
_symmetry.space_group_name_H-M   'P 1'
#
loop_
_entity.id
_entity.type
_entity.pdbx_description
1 polymer ?
#
loop_
_entity_poly.entity_id
_entity_poly.type
_entity_poly.pdbx_seq_one_letter_code
_entity_poly.pdbx_strand_id
1 'polypeptide(L)'
;MVQTRAATDRALWAQRQSRLFRLPQELRDQIYYHVFSTTELVFDGRPSADRRLGKKRRAAGRMKSHVEKENISRLGLLRVCRRIRDENAERWIGQVWFSFYNLRDLQRVMTAVPPEKLSKIRFMRVLCPSTETYGNLFHCTLDTVFATLPGLRLDKLVVHGLNYHRMLNDLMQAHPADGDILEHMIARGDGWKELHYICSNSLAPACGDPKYSPWFPERGPPPQPHDWAGLLRQRDGADSHASVTIYRLDMKGERVVIPAGLAPTTQLAKSGKQSVYTGSQRRTSWLDWGWDNVFDFNRLQASDRYDWVDSSTQWCPFEGDFYRDESVEFDYTPSAQSFLRRVDEQWKGMRIVVKRGLGADYATKKRSPDIAPGTGPFPPQGWHNQQELFQQNQQRLRTQQELLQQNQQELLQQNQQRLHTQQELLQQRTAELFQQNQQRLQNMRELLQQNQQTLHNQRELLQQIQQRLQELLQQIQQTPRENRLW
;
A
#
# COMPACT_ATOMS: atom_id res chain seq x y z
N MET A 1 29.53 45.62 11.17
CA MET A 1 28.19 45.45 11.79
C MET A 1 27.03 46.13 11.03
N VAL A 2 27.25 47.00 10.05
CA VAL A 2 26.15 47.72 9.35
C VAL A 2 25.51 46.91 8.20
N GLN A 3 26.25 46.02 7.54
CA GLN A 3 25.75 45.23 6.41
C GLN A 3 24.70 44.15 6.77
N THR A 4 24.63 43.72 8.03
CA THR A 4 23.69 42.67 8.46
C THR A 4 22.25 43.18 8.63
N ARG A 5 22.05 44.47 8.95
CA ARG A 5 20.71 45.05 9.13
C ARG A 5 19.92 45.17 7.82
N ALA A 6 20.57 45.61 6.74
CA ALA A 6 19.93 45.78 5.44
C ALA A 6 19.45 44.44 4.83
N ALA A 7 20.17 43.35 5.08
CA ALA A 7 19.79 42.02 4.60
C ALA A 7 18.57 41.44 5.34
N THR A 8 18.45 41.68 6.64
CA THR A 8 17.26 41.29 7.42
C THR A 8 16.01 42.03 7.00
N ASP A 9 16.12 43.33 6.67
CA ASP A 9 14.98 44.13 6.25
C ASP A 9 14.43 43.69 4.89
N ARG A 10 15.32 43.30 3.96
CA ARG A 10 14.92 42.79 2.63
C ARG A 10 14.18 41.45 2.70
N ALA A 11 14.62 40.55 3.57
CA ALA A 11 13.97 39.26 3.78
C ALA A 11 12.61 39.40 4.47
N LEU A 12 12.50 40.29 5.47
CA LEU A 12 11.23 40.63 6.11
C LEU A 12 10.25 41.28 5.14
N TRP A 13 10.74 42.17 4.27
CA TRP A 13 9.92 42.80 3.25
C TRP A 13 9.38 41.79 2.22
N ALA A 14 10.23 40.88 1.73
CA ALA A 14 9.81 39.83 0.81
C ALA A 14 8.75 38.90 1.43
N GLN A 15 8.86 38.59 2.73
CA GLN A 15 7.83 37.81 3.44
C GLN A 15 6.51 38.58 3.57
N ARG A 16 6.52 39.89 3.82
CA ARG A 16 5.29 40.72 3.87
C ARG A 16 4.55 40.78 2.52
N GLN A 17 5.27 40.58 1.41
CA GLN A 17 4.66 40.52 0.09
C GLN A 17 4.05 39.15 -0.25
N SER A 18 4.36 38.09 0.50
CA SER A 18 3.77 36.77 0.28
C SER A 18 2.28 36.78 0.60
N ARG A 19 1.46 36.30 -0.35
CA ARG A 19 0.01 36.13 -0.15
C ARG A 19 -0.31 35.25 1.05
N LEU A 20 0.48 34.19 1.28
CA LEU A 20 0.33 33.29 2.43
C LEU A 20 0.43 34.04 3.76
N PHE A 21 1.38 34.97 3.87
CA PHE A 21 1.64 35.72 5.11
C PHE A 21 0.74 36.94 5.31
N ARG A 22 -0.13 37.24 4.35
CA ARG A 22 -1.21 38.23 4.49
C ARG A 22 -2.50 37.62 5.04
N LEU A 23 -2.63 36.29 5.03
CA LEU A 23 -3.76 35.60 5.63
C LEU A 23 -3.72 35.74 7.17
N PRO A 24 -4.85 35.71 7.89
CA PRO A 24 -4.89 35.54 9.35
C PRO A 24 -4.13 34.28 9.82
N GLN A 25 -3.64 34.29 11.06
CA GLN A 25 -2.84 33.18 11.61
C GLN A 25 -3.62 31.86 11.55
N GLU A 26 -4.92 31.90 11.81
CA GLU A 26 -5.82 30.74 11.86
C GLU A 26 -5.88 30.03 10.51
N LEU A 27 -5.97 30.80 9.42
CA LEU A 27 -5.96 30.23 8.06
C LEU A 27 -4.57 29.67 7.71
N ARG A 28 -3.50 30.32 8.16
CA ARG A 28 -2.14 29.79 7.97
C ARG A 28 -1.96 28.48 8.72
N ASP A 29 -2.44 28.39 9.94
CA ASP A 29 -2.38 27.18 10.76
C ASP A 29 -3.16 26.02 10.12
N GLN A 30 -4.33 26.29 9.53
CA GLN A 30 -5.07 25.30 8.74
C GLN A 30 -4.30 24.84 7.51
N ILE A 31 -3.65 25.77 6.79
CA ILE A 31 -2.79 25.43 5.64
C ILE A 31 -1.60 24.58 6.10
N TYR A 32 -0.94 24.97 7.20
CA TYR A 32 0.17 24.20 7.77
C TYR A 32 -0.28 22.81 8.16
N TYR A 33 -1.39 22.71 8.90
CA TYR A 33 -1.96 21.43 9.27
C TYR A 33 -2.21 20.55 8.05
N HIS A 34 -2.81 21.08 6.98
CA HIS A 34 -3.04 20.31 5.75
C HIS A 34 -1.74 19.86 5.07
N VAL A 35 -0.75 20.76 4.96
CA VAL A 35 0.56 20.44 4.37
C VAL A 35 1.28 19.35 5.15
N PHE A 36 1.31 19.43 6.49
CA PHE A 36 2.03 18.46 7.32
C PHE A 36 1.25 17.14 7.50
N SER A 37 -0.07 17.17 7.64
CA SER A 37 -0.92 15.96 7.71
C SER A 37 -0.89 15.09 6.45
N THR A 38 -0.61 15.69 5.29
CA THR A 38 -0.41 14.99 4.02
C THR A 38 1.06 14.64 3.76
N THR A 39 1.98 15.03 4.64
CA THR A 39 3.41 14.74 4.52
C THR A 39 3.77 13.42 5.18
N GLU A 40 4.41 12.54 4.41
CA GLU A 40 4.92 11.25 4.86
C GLU A 40 6.45 11.24 4.78
N LEU A 41 7.11 10.99 5.90
CA LEU A 41 8.55 10.85 6.03
C LEU A 41 8.91 9.38 5.94
N VAL A 42 9.44 8.98 4.80
CA VAL A 42 9.79 7.59 4.50
C VAL A 42 11.25 7.31 4.87
N PHE A 43 11.46 6.26 5.67
CA PHE A 43 12.75 5.70 6.06
C PHE A 43 12.83 4.28 5.50
N ASP A 44 13.48 4.13 4.35
CA ASP A 44 13.52 2.85 3.63
C ASP A 44 14.78 2.03 3.89
N GLY A 45 15.76 2.58 4.60
CA GLY A 45 16.94 1.89 5.12
C GLY A 45 17.84 1.24 4.13
N ARG A 46 17.60 1.45 2.83
CA ARG A 46 18.50 0.97 1.81
C ARG A 46 19.83 1.61 2.12
N PRO A 47 20.84 0.85 2.55
CA PRO A 47 22.12 1.43 2.82
C PRO A 47 22.55 2.06 1.50
N SER A 48 22.70 3.38 1.48
CA SER A 48 23.32 4.10 0.34
C SER A 48 24.72 3.53 0.01
N ALA A 49 25.22 2.63 0.86
CA ALA A 49 26.45 1.87 0.80
C ALA A 49 26.51 0.82 -0.32
N ASP A 50 25.42 0.36 -0.95
CA ASP A 50 25.56 -0.48 -2.16
C ASP A 50 25.86 0.34 -3.45
N ARG A 51 26.45 1.52 -3.26
CA ARG A 51 27.17 2.26 -4.29
C ARG A 51 28.37 1.49 -4.84
N ARG A 52 28.88 0.45 -4.15
CA ARG A 52 30.03 -0.34 -4.62
C ARG A 52 29.63 -1.46 -5.60
N LEU A 53 28.51 -2.16 -5.44
CA LEU A 53 28.00 -3.06 -6.51
C LEU A 53 27.25 -2.28 -7.62
N GLY A 54 26.84 -1.04 -7.33
CA GLY A 54 26.14 -0.14 -8.26
C GLY A 54 26.95 0.49 -9.40
N LYS A 55 28.16 0.03 -9.73
CA LYS A 55 28.84 0.45 -10.99
C LYS A 55 28.30 -0.30 -12.22
N LYS A 56 27.84 -1.56 -12.09
CA LYS A 56 27.31 -2.32 -13.24
C LYS A 56 25.81 -2.16 -13.51
N ARG A 57 25.02 -1.72 -12.51
CA ARG A 57 23.56 -1.50 -12.67
C ARG A 57 23.15 -0.11 -13.17
N ARG A 58 24.10 0.74 -13.61
CA ARG A 58 23.78 2.09 -14.14
C ARG A 58 23.25 2.10 -15.57
N ALA A 59 23.30 0.99 -16.31
CA ALA A 59 22.87 0.92 -17.71
C ALA A 59 21.39 0.54 -17.90
N ALA A 60 20.75 -0.11 -16.93
CA ALA A 60 19.33 -0.48 -17.02
C ALA A 60 18.48 0.53 -16.23
N GLY A 61 17.92 1.53 -16.92
CA GLY A 61 16.69 2.24 -16.56
C GLY A 61 16.48 2.57 -15.08
N ARG A 62 17.26 3.50 -14.54
CA ARG A 62 17.11 4.00 -13.17
C ARG A 62 15.83 4.86 -13.04
N MET A 63 14.67 4.24 -12.85
CA MET A 63 13.55 4.90 -12.16
C MET A 63 14.00 5.11 -10.71
N LYS A 64 14.71 6.21 -10.44
CA LYS A 64 14.76 6.77 -9.08
C LYS A 64 13.31 6.91 -8.67
N SER A 65 12.88 6.22 -7.61
CA SER A 65 11.51 6.33 -7.12
C SER A 65 11.21 7.81 -6.93
N HIS A 66 10.21 8.31 -7.68
CA HIS A 66 9.79 9.71 -7.67
C HIS A 66 9.50 10.19 -6.23
N VAL A 67 9.07 9.23 -5.40
CA VAL A 67 8.73 9.35 -3.97
C VAL A 67 9.87 9.94 -3.10
N GLU A 68 11.13 9.54 -3.30
CA GLU A 68 12.21 9.96 -2.40
C GLU A 68 12.56 11.46 -2.58
N LYS A 69 12.45 11.98 -3.82
CA LYS A 69 12.68 13.41 -4.10
C LYS A 69 11.53 14.30 -3.61
N GLU A 70 10.30 13.80 -3.65
CA GLU A 70 9.14 14.55 -3.18
C GLU A 70 9.14 14.73 -1.66
N ASN A 71 9.54 13.70 -0.91
CA ASN A 71 9.53 13.75 0.56
C ASN A 71 10.58 14.74 1.12
N ILE A 72 11.77 14.83 0.51
CA ILE A 72 12.80 15.82 0.89
C ILE A 72 12.29 17.25 0.65
N SER A 73 11.41 17.44 -0.34
CA SER A 73 10.88 18.75 -0.71
C SER A 73 9.84 19.26 0.30
N ARG A 74 9.09 18.38 0.97
CA ARG A 74 7.99 18.77 1.88
C ARG A 74 8.48 19.38 3.20
N LEU A 75 9.55 18.83 3.81
CA LEU A 75 10.24 19.50 4.93
C LEU A 75 11.14 20.66 4.48
N GLY A 76 11.33 20.84 3.17
CA GLY A 76 12.03 21.98 2.58
C GLY A 76 11.41 23.31 3.02
N LEU A 77 10.09 23.37 3.22
CA LEU A 77 9.39 24.55 3.73
C LEU A 77 9.92 24.98 5.11
N LEU A 78 10.13 24.05 6.03
CA LEU A 78 10.68 24.35 7.36
C LEU A 78 12.15 24.79 7.31
N ARG A 79 12.90 24.33 6.30
CA ARG A 79 14.31 24.72 6.10
C ARG A 79 14.45 26.10 5.46
N VAL A 80 13.59 26.42 4.50
CA VAL A 80 13.70 27.64 3.68
C VAL A 80 12.90 28.81 4.29
N CYS A 81 11.72 28.54 4.85
CA CYS A 81 10.82 29.57 5.37
C CYS A 81 10.92 29.68 6.89
N ARG A 82 11.85 30.53 7.39
CA ARG A 82 12.03 30.80 8.83
C ARG A 82 10.72 31.10 9.55
N ARG A 83 9.84 31.91 8.95
CA ARG A 83 8.55 32.26 9.54
C ARG A 83 7.63 31.04 9.74
N ILE A 84 7.56 30.12 8.78
CA ILE A 84 6.78 28.88 8.93
C ILE A 84 7.39 28.03 10.05
N ARG A 85 8.71 27.95 10.11
CA ARG A 85 9.41 27.22 11.18
C ARG A 85 9.16 27.85 12.56
N ASP A 86 9.13 29.18 12.66
CA ASP A 86 8.93 29.88 13.92
C ASP A 86 7.45 29.82 14.37
N GLU A 87 6.49 29.96 13.43
CA GLU A 87 5.05 29.82 13.70
C GLU A 87 4.64 28.36 14.01
N ASN A 88 5.23 27.38 13.31
CA ASN A 88 4.86 25.97 13.46
C ASN A 88 5.85 25.13 14.28
N ALA A 89 6.82 25.79 14.92
CA ALA A 89 7.86 25.27 15.82
C ALA A 89 8.05 23.74 15.77
N GLU A 90 7.50 23.04 16.75
CA GLU A 90 7.56 21.58 16.87
C GLU A 90 6.19 20.92 16.67
N ARG A 91 5.15 21.71 16.36
CA ARG A 91 3.79 21.22 16.14
C ARG A 91 3.68 20.32 14.91
N TRP A 92 4.50 20.58 13.88
CA TRP A 92 4.55 19.77 12.67
C TRP A 92 4.92 18.30 12.94
N ILE A 93 5.71 18.01 13.99
CA ILE A 93 6.15 16.65 14.33
C ILE A 93 4.96 15.75 14.61
N GLY A 94 3.93 16.30 15.27
CA GLY A 94 2.69 15.57 15.57
C GLY A 94 1.68 15.56 14.43
N GLN A 95 2.00 16.16 13.29
CA GLN A 95 1.11 16.22 12.13
C GLN A 95 1.59 15.30 11.01
N VAL A 96 2.91 15.08 10.88
CA VAL A 96 3.47 14.25 9.81
C VAL A 96 3.39 12.75 10.12
N TRP A 97 3.37 11.94 9.06
CA TRP A 97 3.49 10.48 9.14
C TRP A 97 4.96 10.05 9.10
N PHE A 98 5.38 9.17 10.01
CA PHE A 98 6.70 8.53 9.97
C PHE A 98 6.55 7.09 9.46
N SER A 99 7.13 6.78 8.31
CA SER A 99 6.97 5.50 7.63
C SER A 99 8.28 4.74 7.56
N PHE A 100 8.34 3.57 8.19
CA PHE A 100 9.53 2.73 8.27
C PHE A 100 9.33 1.44 7.47
N TYR A 101 10.30 1.09 6.63
CA TYR A 101 10.27 -0.18 5.87
C TYR A 101 10.98 -1.33 6.59
N ASN A 102 11.79 -1.01 7.59
CA ASN A 102 12.56 -1.97 8.36
C ASN A 102 12.56 -1.58 9.84
N LEU A 103 12.50 -2.58 10.74
CA LEU A 103 12.47 -2.36 12.18
C LEU A 103 13.79 -1.77 12.69
N ARG A 104 14.90 -2.10 12.02
CA ARG A 104 16.22 -1.53 12.34
C ARG A 104 16.24 -0.02 12.29
N ASP A 105 15.69 0.55 11.23
CA ASP A 105 15.64 1.98 11.03
C ASP A 105 14.66 2.63 11.97
N LEU A 106 13.51 1.97 12.20
CA LEU A 106 12.59 2.44 13.22
C LEU A 106 13.33 2.58 14.54
N GLN A 107 14.01 1.52 15.00
CA GLN A 107 14.77 1.56 16.24
C GLN A 107 15.89 2.61 16.17
N ARG A 108 16.76 2.58 15.15
CA ARG A 108 17.92 3.46 15.02
C ARG A 108 17.54 4.94 14.92
N VAL A 109 16.54 5.27 14.10
CA VAL A 109 16.09 6.66 13.91
C VAL A 109 15.40 7.14 15.17
N MET A 110 14.49 6.35 15.74
CA MET A 110 13.68 6.78 16.87
C MET A 110 14.48 6.86 18.18
N THR A 111 15.43 5.95 18.42
CA THR A 111 16.33 6.04 19.59
C THR A 111 17.27 7.23 19.53
N ALA A 112 17.55 7.75 18.33
CA ALA A 112 18.34 8.97 18.16
C ALA A 112 17.53 10.27 18.36
N VAL A 113 16.19 10.18 18.44
CA VAL A 113 15.32 11.33 18.69
C VAL A 113 15.25 11.60 20.20
N PRO A 114 15.49 12.83 20.68
CA PRO A 114 15.35 13.16 22.09
C PRO A 114 13.93 12.86 22.63
N PRO A 115 13.78 12.40 23.89
CA PRO A 115 12.48 12.03 24.47
C PRO A 115 11.41 13.13 24.37
N GLU A 116 11.82 14.39 24.51
CA GLU A 116 10.95 15.57 24.37
C GLU A 116 10.26 15.63 23.00
N LYS A 117 10.98 15.24 21.94
CA LYS A 117 10.47 15.21 20.57
C LYS A 117 9.74 13.91 20.26
N LEU A 118 10.18 12.79 20.84
CA LEU A 118 9.49 11.49 20.73
C LEU A 118 8.03 11.59 21.17
N SER A 119 7.76 12.27 22.29
CA SER A 119 6.40 12.47 22.82
C SER A 119 5.47 13.30 21.92
N LYS A 120 6.04 13.98 20.91
CA LYS A 120 5.29 14.81 19.95
C LYS A 120 4.94 14.04 18.69
N ILE A 121 5.52 12.87 18.46
CA ILE A 121 5.21 12.03 17.29
C ILE A 121 3.86 11.35 17.52
N ARG A 122 2.93 11.54 16.59
CA ARG A 122 1.54 11.03 16.68
C ARG A 122 1.19 9.96 15.67
N PHE A 123 1.79 10.00 14.49
CA PHE A 123 1.41 9.11 13.38
C PHE A 123 2.61 8.32 12.87
N MET A 124 2.51 7.00 12.92
CA MET A 124 3.56 6.10 12.45
C MET A 124 2.99 4.99 11.58
N ARG A 125 3.74 4.64 10.53
CA ARG A 125 3.47 3.48 9.68
C ARG A 125 4.71 2.58 9.65
N VAL A 126 4.49 1.28 9.79
CA VAL A 126 5.53 0.27 9.70
C VAL A 126 5.15 -0.68 8.57
N LEU A 127 5.96 -0.71 7.51
CA LEU A 127 5.78 -1.56 6.33
C LEU A 127 6.59 -2.87 6.40
N CYS A 128 7.28 -3.10 7.52
CA CYS A 128 8.23 -4.20 7.68
C CYS A 128 7.54 -5.48 8.19
N PRO A 129 8.07 -6.66 7.82
CA PRO A 129 8.08 -7.81 8.74
C PRO A 129 8.26 -7.37 10.18
N SER A 130 7.36 -7.78 11.05
CA SER A 130 7.55 -7.64 12.48
C SER A 130 8.74 -8.38 13.05
N THR A 131 9.34 -9.30 12.29
CA THR A 131 10.49 -10.09 12.67
C THR A 131 11.56 -9.91 11.63
N GLU A 132 12.61 -9.18 11.99
CA GLU A 132 13.87 -9.23 11.26
C GLU A 132 14.79 -10.22 11.95
N THR A 133 15.23 -11.23 11.21
CA THR A 133 16.29 -12.14 11.66
C THR A 133 17.65 -11.52 11.36
N TYR A 134 18.37 -11.15 12.42
CA TYR A 134 19.78 -10.77 12.33
C TYR A 134 20.65 -12.01 12.42
N GLY A 135 20.88 -12.66 11.27
CA GLY A 135 21.55 -13.96 11.26
C GLY A 135 20.81 -14.98 12.14
N ASN A 136 21.54 -15.95 12.70
CA ASN A 136 20.94 -17.07 13.43
C ASN A 136 20.47 -16.75 14.87
N LEU A 137 20.61 -15.51 15.39
CA LEU A 137 20.60 -15.30 16.85
C LEU A 137 19.72 -14.18 17.40
N PHE A 138 19.19 -13.25 16.59
CA PHE A 138 18.34 -12.17 17.15
C PHE A 138 17.09 -11.92 16.30
N HIS A 139 15.94 -12.18 16.91
CA HIS A 139 14.63 -11.76 16.43
C HIS A 139 14.31 -10.41 17.06
N CYS A 140 14.35 -9.35 16.25
CA CYS A 140 13.83 -8.06 16.70
C CYS A 140 12.33 -8.04 16.40
N THR A 141 11.50 -7.99 17.44
CA THR A 141 10.04 -7.88 17.30
C THR A 141 9.57 -6.44 17.47
N LEU A 142 8.43 -6.08 16.89
CA LEU A 142 7.90 -4.71 16.97
C LEU A 142 7.69 -4.25 18.43
N ASP A 143 7.18 -5.12 19.31
CA ASP A 143 7.00 -4.83 20.74
C ASP A 143 8.33 -4.55 21.45
N THR A 144 9.38 -5.33 21.15
CA THR A 144 10.71 -5.08 21.72
C THR A 144 11.30 -3.74 21.28
N VAL A 145 11.04 -3.30 20.03
CA VAL A 145 11.49 -1.98 19.58
C VAL A 145 10.74 -0.88 20.32
N PHE A 146 9.41 -0.98 20.45
CA PHE A 146 8.61 0.03 21.14
C PHE A 146 8.98 0.15 22.62
N ALA A 147 9.30 -0.97 23.28
CA ALA A 147 9.82 -0.96 24.64
C ALA A 147 11.15 -0.18 24.80
N THR A 148 11.92 0.01 23.72
CA THR A 148 13.14 0.85 23.73
C THR A 148 12.88 2.33 23.47
N LEU A 149 11.63 2.74 23.24
CA LEU A 149 11.24 4.11 22.89
C LEU A 149 10.36 4.75 23.97
N PRO A 150 10.88 4.93 25.21
CA PRO A 150 10.11 5.50 26.29
C PRO A 150 9.65 6.92 25.94
N GLY A 151 8.36 7.19 26.21
CA GLY A 151 7.75 8.50 25.95
C GLY A 151 7.15 8.66 24.55
N LEU A 152 7.18 7.63 23.70
CA LEU A 152 6.41 7.61 22.46
C LEU A 152 4.90 7.67 22.78
N ARG A 153 4.14 8.50 22.06
CA ARG A 153 2.70 8.74 22.29
C ARG A 153 1.93 8.86 20.99
N LEU A 154 1.90 7.77 20.22
CA LEU A 154 1.20 7.72 18.94
C LEU A 154 -0.32 7.79 19.14
N ASP A 155 -0.96 8.64 18.35
CA ASP A 155 -2.41 8.59 18.18
C ASP A 155 -2.79 7.43 17.26
N LYS A 156 -1.96 7.16 16.23
CA LYS A 156 -2.18 6.09 15.26
C LYS A 156 -0.89 5.38 14.87
N LEU A 157 -0.91 4.06 15.02
CA LEU A 157 0.11 3.14 14.53
C LEU A 157 -0.49 2.27 13.43
N VAL A 158 0.03 2.36 12.21
CA VAL A 158 -0.37 1.50 11.09
C VAL A 158 0.72 0.46 10.85
N VAL A 159 0.42 -0.81 11.03
CA VAL A 159 1.36 -1.90 10.76
C VAL A 159 0.86 -2.67 9.54
N HIS A 160 1.70 -2.82 8.53
CA HIS A 160 1.41 -3.68 7.40
C HIS A 160 1.97 -5.08 7.69
N GLY A 161 1.07 -6.06 7.71
CA GLY A 161 1.44 -7.46 7.81
C GLY A 161 2.25 -7.93 6.61
N LEU A 162 2.90 -9.07 6.80
CA LEU A 162 3.86 -9.61 5.85
C LEU A 162 3.20 -9.97 4.52
N ASN A 163 3.66 -9.36 3.43
CA ASN A 163 3.32 -9.82 2.09
C ASN A 163 4.31 -10.94 1.68
N TYR A 164 4.12 -12.13 2.28
CA TYR A 164 4.95 -13.32 2.09
C TYR A 164 5.14 -13.70 0.62
N HIS A 165 4.24 -13.27 -0.27
CA HIS A 165 4.26 -13.63 -1.67
C HIS A 165 5.48 -13.13 -2.44
N ARG A 166 6.21 -12.12 -1.93
CA ARG A 166 7.30 -11.47 -2.67
C ARG A 166 8.71 -11.93 -2.30
N MET A 167 8.89 -12.65 -1.19
CA MET A 167 10.23 -13.00 -0.70
C MET A 167 10.52 -14.50 -0.54
N LEU A 168 9.51 -15.38 -0.62
CA LEU A 168 9.73 -16.79 -0.28
C LEU A 168 9.12 -17.73 -1.33
N ASN A 169 9.85 -17.90 -2.44
CA ASN A 169 9.84 -19.17 -3.17
C ASN A 169 10.81 -20.20 -2.56
N ASP A 170 11.73 -19.82 -1.67
CA ASP A 170 12.84 -20.73 -1.32
C ASP A 170 12.93 -21.26 0.13
N LEU A 171 12.19 -20.73 1.12
CA LEU A 171 12.28 -21.29 2.49
C LEU A 171 10.90 -21.35 3.16
N MET A 172 10.17 -22.41 2.80
CA MET A 172 8.90 -22.84 3.37
C MET A 172 8.95 -23.08 4.89
N GLN A 173 8.87 -22.02 5.69
CA GLN A 173 8.30 -22.13 7.02
C GLN A 173 7.26 -21.04 7.16
N ALA A 174 6.00 -21.44 7.01
CA ALA A 174 4.83 -20.64 7.32
C ALA A 174 4.87 -20.29 8.80
N HIS A 175 5.60 -19.24 9.14
CA HIS A 175 5.66 -18.74 10.50
C HIS A 175 4.28 -18.14 10.80
N PRO A 176 3.60 -18.54 11.89
CA PRO A 176 2.33 -17.94 12.35
C PRO A 176 2.51 -16.49 12.86
N ALA A 177 3.43 -15.74 12.26
CA ALA A 177 3.96 -14.48 12.76
C ALA A 177 2.86 -13.44 12.92
N ASP A 178 1.94 -13.28 11.98
CA ASP A 178 0.97 -12.18 12.01
C ASP A 178 0.08 -12.15 13.25
N GLY A 179 -0.37 -13.32 13.73
CA GLY A 179 -1.14 -13.44 14.98
C GLY A 179 -0.28 -13.16 16.20
N ASP A 180 0.89 -13.78 16.28
CA ASP A 180 1.83 -13.61 17.40
C ASP A 180 2.27 -12.15 17.55
N ILE A 181 2.48 -11.42 16.46
CA ILE A 181 2.85 -10.00 16.49
C ILE A 181 1.73 -9.17 17.09
N LEU A 182 0.51 -9.38 16.61
CA LEU A 182 -0.66 -8.65 17.09
C LEU A 182 -0.84 -8.91 18.57
N GLU A 183 -0.73 -10.17 18.99
CA GLU A 183 -0.79 -10.56 20.39
C GLU A 183 0.31 -9.90 21.22
N HIS A 184 1.57 -9.94 20.78
CA HIS A 184 2.67 -9.27 21.47
C HIS A 184 2.50 -7.74 21.52
N MET A 185 2.04 -7.11 20.44
CA MET A 185 1.80 -5.66 20.39
C MET A 185 0.67 -5.24 21.31
N ILE A 186 -0.38 -6.06 21.42
CA ILE A 186 -1.53 -5.79 22.30
C ILE A 186 -1.16 -6.05 23.77
N ALA A 187 -0.45 -7.14 24.04
CA ALA A 187 -0.09 -7.53 25.40
C ALA A 187 1.06 -6.69 25.98
N ARG A 188 2.03 -6.28 25.16
CA ARG A 188 3.29 -5.67 25.61
C ARG A 188 3.65 -4.36 24.92
N GLY A 189 3.18 -4.13 23.70
CA GLY A 189 3.47 -2.88 23.00
C GLY A 189 2.83 -1.71 23.74
N ASP A 190 3.55 -0.60 23.88
CA ASP A 190 3.07 0.61 24.55
C ASP A 190 3.19 1.82 23.61
N GLY A 191 2.74 2.99 24.07
CA GLY A 191 2.96 4.25 23.37
C GLY A 191 2.12 4.45 22.10
N TRP A 192 0.99 3.75 21.94
CA TRP A 192 0.03 3.97 20.86
C TRP A 192 -1.43 3.89 21.34
N LYS A 193 -2.31 4.69 20.73
CA LYS A 193 -3.75 4.72 21.01
C LYS A 193 -4.55 3.87 20.02
N GLU A 194 -4.39 4.08 18.72
CA GLU A 194 -5.08 3.31 17.68
C GLU A 194 -4.07 2.44 16.91
N LEU A 195 -4.19 1.11 17.00
CA LEU A 195 -3.42 0.17 16.18
C LEU A 195 -4.26 -0.28 14.98
N HIS A 196 -3.78 0.05 13.79
CA HIS A 196 -4.37 -0.36 12.51
C HIS A 196 -3.46 -1.40 11.87
N TYR A 197 -3.84 -2.67 11.95
CA TYR A 197 -3.07 -3.75 11.34
C TYR A 197 -3.65 -4.09 9.97
N ILE A 198 -2.82 -4.09 8.93
CA ILE A 198 -3.23 -4.38 7.55
C ILE A 198 -2.68 -5.75 7.17
N CYS A 199 -3.50 -6.79 7.28
CA CYS A 199 -3.15 -8.14 6.85
C CYS A 199 -3.05 -8.19 5.32
N SER A 200 -2.00 -8.85 4.82
CA SER A 200 -1.94 -9.27 3.42
C SER A 200 -3.00 -10.35 3.15
N ASN A 201 -3.47 -10.44 1.90
CA ASN A 201 -4.65 -11.19 1.48
C ASN A 201 -4.64 -12.68 1.88
N SER A 202 -3.47 -13.24 2.21
CA SER A 202 -3.27 -14.66 2.54
C SER A 202 -3.58 -15.06 3.98
N LEU A 203 -3.81 -14.11 4.90
CA LEU A 203 -4.04 -14.43 6.33
C LEU A 203 -5.51 -14.49 6.75
N ALA A 204 -6.45 -14.13 5.88
CA ALA A 204 -7.87 -14.29 6.18
C ALA A 204 -8.31 -15.75 6.43
N PRO A 205 -7.70 -16.80 5.83
CA PRO A 205 -8.03 -18.19 6.16
C PRO A 205 -7.37 -18.68 7.47
N ALA A 206 -6.32 -18.02 7.96
CA ALA A 206 -5.72 -18.33 9.27
C ALA A 206 -6.61 -17.89 10.45
N CYS A 207 -7.79 -17.31 10.18
CA CYS A 207 -8.87 -17.14 11.14
C CYS A 207 -9.96 -18.21 11.06
N GLY A 208 -9.85 -19.30 10.28
CA GLY A 208 -10.96 -20.24 10.23
C GLY A 208 -10.92 -21.48 9.33
N ASP A 209 -9.99 -21.65 8.39
CA ASP A 209 -10.06 -22.79 7.46
C ASP A 209 -8.91 -23.81 7.69
N PRO A 210 -9.18 -24.95 8.35
CA PRO A 210 -8.21 -26.01 8.60
C PRO A 210 -7.56 -26.58 7.33
N LYS A 211 -8.15 -26.35 6.14
CA LYS A 211 -7.69 -26.94 4.88
C LYS A 211 -6.38 -26.33 4.34
N TYR A 212 -5.99 -25.14 4.78
CA TYR A 212 -4.87 -24.40 4.19
C TYR A 212 -3.54 -24.52 4.95
N SER A 213 -3.48 -25.22 6.09
CA SER A 213 -2.23 -25.53 6.79
C SER A 213 -2.05 -27.04 7.00
N PRO A 214 -1.71 -27.80 5.94
CA PRO A 214 -1.48 -29.25 6.06
C PRO A 214 -0.29 -29.60 6.96
N TRP A 215 0.59 -28.63 7.24
CA TRP A 215 1.81 -28.83 8.05
C TRP A 215 1.59 -28.68 9.55
N PHE A 216 0.51 -28.02 9.99
CA PHE A 216 0.17 -27.84 11.41
C PHE A 216 -1.35 -27.99 11.65
N PRO A 217 -1.96 -29.15 11.35
CA PRO A 217 -3.39 -29.36 11.51
C PRO A 217 -3.87 -29.26 12.97
N GLU A 218 -2.97 -29.44 13.94
CA GLU A 218 -3.26 -29.31 15.37
C GLU A 218 -3.32 -27.86 15.86
N ARG A 219 -2.67 -26.93 15.14
CA ARG A 219 -2.80 -25.50 15.40
C ARG A 219 -3.97 -25.01 14.58
N GLY A 220 -5.18 -25.29 15.06
CA GLY A 220 -6.37 -24.57 14.62
C GLY A 220 -6.09 -23.05 14.62
N PRO A 221 -6.83 -22.27 13.83
CA PRO A 221 -6.68 -20.82 13.83
C PRO A 221 -6.61 -20.34 15.28
N PRO A 222 -5.54 -19.61 15.69
CA PRO A 222 -5.48 -19.12 17.05
C PRO A 222 -6.80 -18.38 17.28
N PRO A 223 -7.58 -18.74 18.30
CA PRO A 223 -8.84 -18.05 18.54
C PRO A 223 -8.46 -16.58 18.63
N GLN A 224 -9.07 -15.72 17.80
CA GLN A 224 -8.94 -14.28 17.98
C GLN A 224 -9.17 -14.05 19.48
N PRO A 225 -8.19 -13.54 20.24
CA PRO A 225 -8.32 -13.53 21.68
C PRO A 225 -9.60 -12.81 22.02
N HIS A 226 -10.50 -13.56 22.64
CA HIS A 226 -11.86 -13.13 22.96
C HIS A 226 -11.86 -11.90 23.87
N ASP A 227 -10.68 -11.51 24.38
CA ASP A 227 -10.50 -10.41 25.30
C ASP A 227 -9.34 -9.45 24.96
N TRP A 228 -9.08 -9.14 23.68
CA TRP A 228 -8.18 -8.02 23.34
C TRP A 228 -8.62 -6.70 24.01
N ALA A 229 -9.93 -6.48 24.12
CA ALA A 229 -10.45 -5.32 24.83
C ALA A 229 -10.11 -5.34 26.33
N GLY A 230 -10.08 -6.51 26.99
CA GLY A 230 -9.62 -6.64 28.36
C GLY A 230 -8.11 -6.43 28.49
N LEU A 231 -7.31 -6.98 27.59
CA LEU A 231 -5.85 -6.75 27.57
C LEU A 231 -5.51 -5.26 27.41
N LEU A 232 -6.17 -4.56 26.49
CA LEU A 232 -5.98 -3.12 26.31
C LEU A 232 -6.43 -2.32 27.54
N ARG A 233 -7.57 -2.69 28.15
CA ARG A 233 -8.04 -2.07 29.40
C ARG A 233 -7.09 -2.31 30.57
N GLN A 234 -6.47 -3.50 30.64
CA GLN A 234 -5.47 -3.82 31.66
C GLN A 234 -4.17 -3.04 31.44
N ARG A 235 -3.73 -2.92 30.19
CA ARG A 235 -2.49 -2.23 29.82
C ARG A 235 -2.58 -0.71 30.02
N ASP A 236 -3.64 -0.10 29.49
CA ASP A 236 -3.74 1.36 29.38
C ASP A 236 -4.78 1.99 30.31
N GLY A 237 -5.61 1.17 30.97
CA GLY A 237 -6.75 1.62 31.75
C GLY A 237 -8.05 1.73 30.93
N ALA A 238 -9.18 1.82 31.62
CA ALA A 238 -10.51 1.88 31.01
C ALA A 238 -10.74 3.14 30.15
N ASP A 239 -10.10 4.26 30.50
CA ASP A 239 -10.26 5.57 29.86
C ASP A 239 -9.22 5.84 28.75
N SER A 240 -8.40 4.85 28.41
CA SER A 240 -7.34 5.00 27.39
C SER A 240 -7.87 5.25 25.99
N HIS A 241 -9.09 4.80 25.71
CA HIS A 241 -9.66 4.72 24.36
C HIS A 241 -8.75 3.98 23.37
N ALA A 242 -7.93 3.05 23.86
CA ALA A 242 -7.08 2.23 23.02
C ALA A 242 -7.92 1.30 22.15
N SER A 243 -7.57 1.16 20.88
CA SER A 243 -8.33 0.32 19.94
C SER A 243 -7.42 -0.38 18.93
N VAL A 244 -7.87 -1.56 18.48
CA VAL A 244 -7.21 -2.35 17.45
C VAL A 244 -8.21 -2.56 16.32
N THR A 245 -7.81 -2.22 15.09
CA THR A 245 -8.59 -2.48 13.88
C THR A 245 -7.74 -3.27 12.90
N ILE A 246 -8.27 -4.42 12.46
CA ILE A 246 -7.62 -5.25 11.45
C ILE A 246 -8.29 -4.99 10.10
N TYR A 247 -7.48 -4.66 9.12
CA TYR A 247 -7.87 -4.49 7.73
C TYR A 247 -7.33 -5.66 6.92
N ARG A 248 -8.15 -6.14 5.99
CA ARG A 248 -7.73 -7.00 4.90
C ARG A 248 -7.57 -6.16 3.66
N LEU A 249 -6.47 -6.33 2.93
CA LEU A 249 -6.40 -5.83 1.56
C LEU A 249 -7.24 -6.76 0.67
N ASP A 250 -8.11 -6.20 -0.17
CA ASP A 250 -8.79 -6.99 -1.18
C ASP A 250 -7.86 -7.23 -2.40
N MET A 251 -8.33 -7.97 -3.41
CA MET A 251 -7.55 -8.21 -4.63
C MET A 251 -7.26 -6.93 -5.43
N LYS A 252 -8.00 -5.84 -5.19
CA LYS A 252 -7.82 -4.53 -5.81
C LYS A 252 -6.90 -3.62 -4.99
N GLY A 253 -6.43 -4.08 -3.82
CA GLY A 253 -5.63 -3.30 -2.89
C GLY A 253 -6.43 -2.33 -2.02
N GLU A 254 -7.76 -2.41 -2.02
CA GLU A 254 -8.63 -1.63 -1.15
C GLU A 254 -8.68 -2.23 0.26
N ARG A 255 -8.83 -1.38 1.28
CA ARG A 255 -8.87 -1.79 2.68
C ARG A 255 -10.29 -2.17 3.08
N VAL A 256 -10.49 -3.41 3.51
CA VAL A 256 -11.75 -3.91 4.06
C VAL A 256 -11.58 -4.17 5.55
N VAL A 257 -12.41 -3.56 6.39
CA VAL A 257 -12.40 -3.77 7.84
C VAL A 257 -12.87 -5.20 8.14
N ILE A 258 -12.12 -5.94 8.96
CA ILE A 258 -12.56 -7.22 9.53
C ILE A 258 -13.31 -6.92 10.83
N PRO A 259 -14.61 -7.24 10.95
CA PRO A 259 -15.36 -7.03 12.18
C PRO A 259 -14.78 -7.84 13.34
N ALA A 260 -14.60 -7.21 14.50
CA ALA A 260 -14.31 -7.93 15.74
C ALA A 260 -15.52 -8.79 16.13
N GLY A 261 -15.31 -10.10 16.35
CA GLY A 261 -16.36 -11.00 16.83
C GLY A 261 -17.03 -11.89 15.78
N LEU A 262 -16.48 -12.02 14.57
CA LEU A 262 -16.83 -13.14 13.70
C LEU A 262 -16.21 -14.43 14.28
N ALA A 263 -16.88 -15.03 15.26
CA ALA A 263 -16.67 -16.44 15.56
C ALA A 263 -16.91 -17.25 14.27
N PRO A 264 -16.16 -18.33 14.00
CA PRO A 264 -16.46 -19.19 12.88
C PRO A 264 -17.84 -19.81 13.12
N THR A 265 -18.87 -19.32 12.44
CA THR A 265 -20.19 -19.93 12.46
C THR A 265 -20.11 -21.24 11.70
N THR A 266 -19.69 -22.32 12.37
CA THR A 266 -19.97 -23.69 11.93
C THR A 266 -21.45 -23.97 12.13
N GLN A 267 -22.29 -23.41 11.25
CA GLN A 267 -23.59 -24.00 10.95
C GLN A 267 -23.46 -24.69 9.59
N LEU A 268 -23.00 -25.93 9.63
CA LEU A 268 -23.33 -26.90 8.59
C LEU A 268 -24.85 -27.07 8.62
N ALA A 269 -25.55 -26.35 7.74
CA ALA A 269 -26.91 -26.69 7.39
C ALA A 269 -26.86 -28.09 6.76
N LYS A 270 -27.31 -29.10 7.52
CA LYS A 270 -27.64 -30.43 7.00
C LYS A 270 -28.81 -30.28 6.02
N SER A 271 -28.54 -29.89 4.78
CA SER A 271 -29.48 -30.11 3.69
C SER A 271 -29.27 -31.55 3.20
N GLY A 272 -30.14 -32.45 3.66
CA GLY A 272 -30.22 -33.80 3.13
C GLY A 272 -30.56 -33.75 1.65
N LYS A 273 -29.60 -34.16 0.81
CA LYS A 273 -29.86 -34.77 -0.49
C LYS A 273 -28.93 -35.96 -0.62
N GLN A 274 -29.52 -37.14 -0.44
CA GLN A 274 -28.95 -38.40 -0.90
C GLN A 274 -28.72 -38.30 -2.40
N SER A 275 -27.46 -38.29 -2.83
CA SER A 275 -27.09 -38.74 -4.17
C SER A 275 -26.53 -40.15 -4.04
N VAL A 276 -27.32 -41.10 -4.52
CA VAL A 276 -26.88 -42.48 -4.80
C VAL A 276 -25.72 -42.40 -5.78
N TYR A 277 -24.54 -42.84 -5.35
CA TYR A 277 -23.47 -43.22 -6.25
C TYR A 277 -23.01 -44.62 -5.86
N THR A 278 -23.12 -45.51 -6.83
CA THR A 278 -22.80 -46.93 -6.74
C THR A 278 -21.30 -47.11 -6.54
N GLY A 279 -20.94 -47.71 -5.40
CA GLY A 279 -19.58 -48.12 -5.11
C GLY A 279 -19.21 -49.38 -5.90
N SER A 280 -18.14 -49.29 -6.68
CA SER A 280 -17.31 -50.44 -7.05
C SER A 280 -16.07 -50.40 -6.17
N GLN A 281 -16.02 -51.31 -5.21
CA GLN A 281 -14.85 -51.61 -4.41
C GLN A 281 -13.79 -52.29 -5.29
N ARG A 282 -12.57 -51.76 -5.30
CA ARG A 282 -11.36 -52.59 -5.38
C ARG A 282 -10.35 -52.12 -4.33
N ARG A 283 -10.11 -53.03 -3.38
CA ARG A 283 -8.94 -53.09 -2.50
C ARG A 283 -7.72 -53.56 -3.30
N THR A 284 -6.57 -52.91 -3.09
CA THR A 284 -5.20 -53.47 -3.00
C THR A 284 -4.31 -52.31 -2.55
N SER A 285 -3.91 -52.24 -1.27
CA SER A 285 -2.68 -52.79 -0.66
C SER A 285 -1.41 -52.00 -0.98
N TRP A 286 -0.71 -51.64 0.09
CA TRP A 286 0.57 -50.94 0.17
C TRP A 286 1.75 -51.79 -0.32
N LEU A 287 2.68 -51.17 -1.06
CA LEU A 287 4.15 -51.15 -0.86
C LEU A 287 4.91 -50.89 -2.18
N ASP A 288 6.02 -50.16 -2.03
CA ASP A 288 7.22 -50.11 -2.87
C ASP A 288 7.28 -49.19 -4.12
N TRP A 289 8.52 -48.68 -4.32
CA TRP A 289 9.08 -47.84 -5.42
C TRP A 289 8.76 -46.34 -5.33
N GLY A 290 9.71 -45.40 -5.30
CA GLY A 290 11.11 -45.40 -5.73
C GLY A 290 11.34 -44.06 -6.43
N TRP A 291 12.37 -43.31 -6.03
CA TRP A 291 12.76 -42.07 -6.69
C TRP A 291 13.24 -42.37 -8.12
N ASP A 292 12.84 -41.51 -9.04
CA ASP A 292 13.36 -41.24 -10.40
C ASP A 292 12.26 -41.28 -11.45
N ASN A 293 11.83 -40.08 -11.88
CA ASN A 293 11.64 -39.77 -13.30
C ASN A 293 11.32 -38.29 -13.47
N VAL A 294 12.35 -37.58 -13.89
CA VAL A 294 12.29 -36.33 -14.65
C VAL A 294 11.79 -36.70 -16.05
N PHE A 295 10.66 -36.15 -16.50
CA PHE A 295 10.57 -35.27 -17.67
C PHE A 295 9.12 -34.93 -18.02
N ASP A 296 8.94 -33.63 -18.25
CA ASP A 296 8.07 -32.97 -19.23
C ASP A 296 6.62 -33.43 -19.42
N PHE A 297 5.69 -32.47 -19.39
CA PHE A 297 5.06 -32.06 -20.65
C PHE A 297 4.37 -30.71 -20.51
N ASN A 298 4.82 -29.77 -21.33
CA ASN A 298 4.02 -28.68 -21.87
C ASN A 298 2.65 -29.21 -22.37
N ARG A 299 1.59 -29.03 -21.57
CA ARG A 299 0.19 -28.80 -22.02
C ARG A 299 -0.74 -28.77 -20.81
N LEU A 300 -1.17 -27.57 -20.42
CA LEU A 300 -2.58 -27.18 -20.26
C LEU A 300 -2.69 -25.72 -19.76
N GLN A 301 -3.04 -24.85 -20.72
CA GLN A 301 -3.91 -23.65 -20.68
C GLN A 301 -4.04 -22.85 -19.36
N ALA A 302 -3.64 -21.57 -19.30
CA ALA A 302 -4.21 -20.37 -19.94
C ALA A 302 -5.51 -19.83 -19.30
N SER A 303 -5.34 -18.89 -18.37
CA SER A 303 -6.18 -17.69 -18.16
C SER A 303 -5.33 -16.76 -17.26
N ASP A 304 -4.88 -15.57 -17.63
CA ASP A 304 -5.64 -14.45 -18.18
C ASP A 304 -4.82 -13.63 -19.19
N ARG A 305 -5.51 -13.16 -20.23
CA ARG A 305 -5.00 -12.27 -21.29
C ARG A 305 -4.91 -10.84 -20.78
N TYR A 306 -3.82 -10.16 -21.12
CA TYR A 306 -3.84 -8.75 -21.46
C TYR A 306 -3.48 -8.64 -22.93
N ASP A 307 -4.43 -8.21 -23.76
CA ASP A 307 -4.22 -7.98 -25.18
C ASP A 307 -3.35 -6.72 -25.39
N TRP A 308 -2.25 -6.88 -26.12
CA TRP A 308 -1.60 -5.80 -26.84
C TRP A 308 -1.60 -6.18 -28.33
N VAL A 309 -2.26 -5.37 -29.14
CA VAL A 309 -2.25 -5.48 -30.60
C VAL A 309 -1.11 -4.60 -31.12
N ASP A 310 -0.13 -5.22 -31.78
CA ASP A 310 0.79 -4.55 -32.70
C ASP A 310 0.66 -5.22 -34.08
N SER A 311 0.51 -4.38 -35.09
CA SER A 311 0.19 -4.72 -36.47
C SER A 311 1.47 -4.90 -37.29
N SER A 312 2.10 -6.09 -37.23
CA SER A 312 2.94 -6.56 -38.34
C SER A 312 3.08 -8.08 -38.33
N THR A 313 2.35 -8.72 -39.22
CA THR A 313 2.51 -10.12 -39.63
C THR A 313 3.77 -10.29 -40.48
N GLN A 314 4.78 -11.02 -39.99
CA GLN A 314 5.58 -11.99 -40.76
C GLN A 314 6.61 -12.69 -39.83
N TRP A 315 6.55 -14.02 -39.79
CA TRP A 315 7.59 -14.87 -39.18
C TRP A 315 8.48 -15.44 -40.30
N CYS A 316 9.80 -15.35 -40.14
CA CYS A 316 10.75 -16.18 -40.89
C CYS A 316 11.43 -17.14 -39.90
N PRO A 317 11.60 -18.43 -40.24
CA PRO A 317 12.31 -19.38 -39.40
C PRO A 317 13.82 -19.14 -39.47
N PHE A 318 14.48 -19.21 -38.32
CA PHE A 318 15.93 -19.29 -38.21
C PHE A 318 16.29 -20.70 -37.78
N GLU A 319 16.76 -21.51 -38.73
CA GLU A 319 17.44 -22.78 -38.47
C GLU A 319 18.90 -22.47 -38.12
N GLY A 320 19.35 -22.95 -36.96
CA GLY A 320 20.74 -22.91 -36.56
C GLY A 320 21.05 -24.20 -35.79
N ASP A 321 21.79 -25.09 -36.45
CA ASP A 321 22.19 -26.39 -35.93
C ASP A 321 23.10 -26.24 -34.70
N PHE A 322 22.73 -26.92 -33.62
CA PHE A 322 23.58 -27.09 -32.44
C PHE A 322 24.45 -28.33 -32.61
N TYR A 323 25.77 -28.14 -32.73
CA TYR A 323 26.75 -29.19 -32.42
C TYR A 323 27.03 -29.19 -30.91
N ARG A 324 26.73 -30.33 -30.27
CA ARG A 324 27.43 -30.79 -29.06
C ARG A 324 28.70 -31.51 -29.52
N ASP A 325 29.86 -31.10 -29.02
CA ASP A 325 30.63 -31.85 -28.02
C ASP A 325 31.98 -31.16 -27.82
N GLU A 326 32.40 -31.02 -26.57
CA GLU A 326 33.74 -31.35 -26.09
C GLU A 326 33.89 -30.83 -24.66
N SER A 327 34.04 -31.79 -23.75
CA SER A 327 34.55 -31.64 -22.40
C SER A 327 35.91 -30.92 -22.40
N VAL A 328 36.04 -29.84 -21.62
CA VAL A 328 37.34 -29.26 -21.32
C VAL A 328 37.49 -29.09 -19.82
N GLU A 329 38.50 -29.77 -19.31
CA GLU A 329 39.02 -29.72 -17.95
C GLU A 329 39.31 -28.30 -17.46
N PHE A 330 39.15 -28.12 -16.16
CA PHE A 330 39.57 -26.94 -15.43
C PHE A 330 41.10 -26.88 -15.39
N ASP A 331 41.68 -25.82 -15.95
CA ASP A 331 43.01 -25.36 -15.55
C ASP A 331 43.04 -23.85 -15.30
N TYR A 332 43.63 -23.50 -14.16
CA TYR A 332 43.80 -22.14 -13.67
C TYR A 332 44.94 -21.45 -14.43
N THR A 333 44.70 -20.28 -15.04
CA THR A 333 45.59 -19.07 -15.06
C THR A 333 45.06 -17.95 -15.97
N PRO A 334 45.53 -16.68 -15.82
CA PRO A 334 44.79 -15.48 -16.21
C PRO A 334 45.24 -14.88 -17.55
N SER A 335 44.31 -14.44 -18.40
CA SER A 335 44.61 -13.33 -19.33
C SER A 335 43.36 -12.51 -19.70
N ALA A 336 43.34 -11.25 -19.23
CA ALA A 336 42.30 -10.26 -19.53
C ALA A 336 42.51 -9.54 -20.89
N GLN A 337 43.38 -10.06 -21.76
CA GLN A 337 43.75 -9.39 -23.02
C GLN A 337 42.94 -9.88 -24.25
N SER A 338 42.36 -11.08 -24.20
CA SER A 338 41.59 -11.66 -25.32
C SER A 338 40.17 -11.08 -25.44
N PHE A 339 39.60 -10.53 -24.36
CA PHE A 339 38.26 -9.93 -24.38
C PHE A 339 38.26 -8.50 -24.97
N LEU A 340 39.35 -7.75 -24.81
CA LEU A 340 39.45 -6.36 -25.33
C LEU A 340 39.59 -6.30 -26.86
N ARG A 341 40.13 -7.35 -27.51
CA ARG A 341 40.20 -7.40 -28.99
C ARG A 341 38.83 -7.64 -29.66
N ARG A 342 37.91 -8.36 -29.03
CA ARG A 342 36.58 -8.63 -29.62
C ARG A 342 35.64 -7.43 -29.55
N VAL A 343 35.82 -6.56 -28.56
CA VAL A 343 35.02 -5.34 -28.46
C VAL A 343 35.42 -4.37 -29.57
N ASP A 344 36.71 -4.25 -29.89
CA ASP A 344 37.21 -3.27 -30.87
C ASP A 344 36.77 -3.55 -32.32
N GLU A 345 36.46 -4.80 -32.67
CA GLU A 345 35.95 -5.15 -34.00
C GLU A 345 34.46 -4.85 -34.19
N GLN A 346 33.66 -4.77 -33.12
CA GLN A 346 32.24 -4.38 -33.22
C GLN A 346 32.03 -2.86 -33.40
N TRP A 347 33.04 -2.01 -33.11
CA TRP A 347 32.91 -0.56 -33.25
C TRP A 347 33.29 -0.03 -34.65
N LYS A 348 33.84 -0.87 -35.54
CA LYS A 348 34.24 -0.47 -36.90
C LYS A 348 33.06 -0.13 -37.84
N GLY A 349 31.81 -0.34 -37.41
CA GLY A 349 30.59 -0.01 -38.17
C GLY A 349 29.84 1.25 -37.71
N MET A 350 30.30 1.95 -36.66
CA MET A 350 29.53 3.06 -36.11
C MET A 350 29.74 4.36 -36.91
N ARG A 351 28.86 4.63 -37.89
CA ARG A 351 28.77 5.95 -38.53
C ARG A 351 28.18 6.95 -37.53
N ILE A 352 29.03 7.79 -36.96
CA ILE A 352 28.61 8.96 -36.20
C ILE A 352 28.10 10.00 -37.20
N VAL A 353 26.78 10.06 -37.39
CA VAL A 353 26.14 11.19 -38.08
C VAL A 353 26.10 12.36 -37.10
N VAL A 354 27.12 13.20 -37.15
CA VAL A 354 27.13 14.48 -36.42
C VAL A 354 26.12 15.41 -37.11
N LYS A 355 24.88 15.45 -36.60
CA LYS A 355 23.93 16.51 -36.94
C LYS A 355 24.49 17.83 -36.41
N ARG A 356 25.06 18.64 -37.31
CA ARG A 356 25.44 20.03 -37.00
C ARG A 356 24.15 20.83 -36.78
N GLY A 357 24.07 21.51 -35.64
CA GLY A 357 22.88 22.27 -35.24
C GLY A 357 22.49 23.36 -36.24
N LEU A 358 21.17 23.62 -36.29
CA LEU A 358 20.59 24.79 -36.94
C LEU A 358 21.31 26.07 -36.46
N GLY A 359 21.90 26.82 -37.40
CA GLY A 359 22.65 28.05 -37.11
C GLY A 359 24.02 28.19 -37.78
N ALA A 360 24.48 27.19 -38.53
CA ALA A 360 25.70 27.33 -39.32
C ALA A 360 25.43 28.20 -40.57
N ASP A 361 25.93 29.43 -40.57
CA ASP A 361 25.96 30.29 -41.75
C ASP A 361 27.02 29.79 -42.74
N TYR A 362 26.53 29.19 -43.84
CA TYR A 362 27.36 28.64 -44.90
C TYR A 362 27.99 29.71 -45.80
N ALA A 363 27.56 30.98 -45.71
CA ALA A 363 28.15 32.05 -46.52
C ALA A 363 29.59 32.39 -46.08
N THR A 364 29.94 32.14 -44.81
CA THR A 364 31.24 32.52 -44.24
C THR A 364 32.35 31.46 -44.33
N LYS A 365 32.08 30.23 -44.78
CA LYS A 365 33.13 29.19 -44.93
C LYS A 365 33.66 29.08 -46.36
N LYS A 366 34.31 30.14 -46.84
CA LYS A 366 35.00 30.15 -48.15
C LYS A 366 36.43 29.60 -48.14
N ARG A 367 36.95 29.14 -47.00
CA ARG A 367 38.31 28.57 -46.89
C ARG A 367 38.38 27.42 -45.89
N SER A 368 37.75 26.30 -46.23
CA SER A 368 38.18 25.02 -45.64
C SER A 368 39.29 24.48 -46.56
N PRO A 369 40.53 24.33 -46.09
CA PRO A 369 41.49 23.49 -46.78
C PRO A 369 40.99 22.04 -46.71
N ASP A 370 41.39 21.20 -47.66
CA ASP A 370 41.04 19.76 -47.75
C ASP A 370 39.81 19.40 -48.60
N ILE A 371 39.62 20.08 -49.72
CA ILE A 371 38.94 19.45 -50.87
C ILE A 371 39.98 19.28 -51.97
N ALA A 372 40.45 18.04 -52.13
CA ALA A 372 41.36 17.70 -53.21
C ALA A 372 40.71 18.01 -54.58
N PRO A 373 41.40 18.71 -55.49
CA PRO A 373 40.87 19.04 -56.82
C PRO A 373 40.87 17.77 -57.67
N GLY A 374 39.74 17.06 -57.73
CA GLY A 374 39.63 15.84 -58.54
C GLY A 374 38.30 15.09 -58.44
N THR A 375 37.41 15.44 -57.51
CA THR A 375 36.07 14.84 -57.47
C THR A 375 35.17 15.52 -58.50
N GLY A 376 34.75 14.77 -59.52
CA GLY A 376 33.83 15.22 -60.57
C GLY A 376 32.52 15.81 -60.03
N PRO A 377 31.74 16.48 -60.91
CA PRO A 377 30.52 17.19 -60.51
C PRO A 377 29.59 16.26 -59.72
N PHE A 378 29.16 16.73 -58.54
CA PHE A 378 28.25 16.01 -57.65
C PHE A 378 27.02 15.54 -58.45
N PRO A 379 26.65 14.25 -58.41
CA PRO A 379 25.55 13.74 -59.22
C PRO A 379 24.23 14.41 -58.79
N PRO A 380 23.52 15.12 -59.70
CA PRO A 380 22.30 15.85 -59.36
C PRO A 380 21.14 14.94 -58.91
N GLN A 381 21.22 13.63 -59.18
CA GLN A 381 20.18 12.66 -58.84
C GLN A 381 20.01 12.43 -57.32
N GLY A 382 21.05 12.65 -56.51
CA GLY A 382 20.96 12.45 -55.05
C GLY A 382 20.07 13.47 -54.33
N TRP A 383 19.94 14.68 -54.89
CA TRP A 383 19.18 15.77 -54.28
C TRP A 383 17.66 15.61 -54.40
N HIS A 384 17.16 15.10 -55.54
CA HIS A 384 15.73 14.84 -55.72
C HIS A 384 15.21 13.79 -54.74
N ASN A 385 15.94 12.70 -54.54
CA ASN A 385 15.55 11.64 -53.59
C ASN A 385 15.51 12.15 -52.13
N GLN A 386 16.40 13.07 -51.75
CA GLN A 386 16.38 13.67 -50.41
C GLN A 386 15.21 14.64 -50.22
N GLN A 387 14.86 15.39 -51.27
CA GLN A 387 13.72 16.30 -51.23
C GLN A 387 12.40 15.53 -51.13
N GLU A 388 12.25 14.43 -51.86
CA GLU A 388 11.08 13.55 -51.77
C GLU A 388 10.96 12.92 -50.38
N LEU A 389 12.05 12.38 -49.83
CA LEU A 389 12.07 11.81 -48.48
C LEU A 389 11.71 12.86 -47.41
N PHE A 390 12.14 14.11 -47.59
CA PHE A 390 11.79 15.20 -46.69
C PHE A 390 10.29 15.51 -46.76
N GLN A 391 9.70 15.56 -47.96
CA GLN A 391 8.26 15.77 -48.13
C GLN A 391 7.45 14.62 -47.52
N GLN A 392 7.87 13.36 -47.72
CA GLN A 392 7.23 12.19 -47.12
C GLN A 392 7.29 12.24 -45.58
N ASN A 393 8.43 12.63 -45.01
CA ASN A 393 8.57 12.77 -43.56
C ASN A 393 7.71 13.92 -42.99
N GLN A 394 7.57 15.03 -43.73
CA GLN A 394 6.64 16.10 -43.34
C GLN A 394 5.19 15.62 -43.35
N GLN A 395 4.78 14.84 -44.36
CA GLN A 395 3.44 14.25 -44.40
C GLN A 395 3.22 13.30 -43.23
N ARG A 396 4.16 12.39 -42.95
CA ARG A 396 4.10 11.48 -41.78
C ARG A 396 3.96 12.24 -40.46
N LEU A 397 4.72 13.32 -40.29
CA LEU A 397 4.63 14.14 -39.08
C LEU A 397 3.25 14.80 -38.93
N ARG A 398 2.64 15.29 -40.02
CA ARG A 398 1.27 15.83 -40.00
C ARG A 398 0.26 14.77 -39.63
N THR A 399 0.32 13.59 -40.25
CA THR A 399 -0.58 12.47 -39.93
C THR A 399 -0.42 12.02 -38.47
N GLN A 400 0.81 11.97 -37.95
CA GLN A 400 1.03 11.65 -36.53
C GLN A 400 0.47 12.72 -35.58
N GLN A 401 0.56 13.99 -35.95
CA GLN A 401 -0.03 15.09 -35.18
C GLN A 401 -1.55 15.02 -35.17
N GLU A 402 -2.17 14.73 -36.31
CA GLU A 402 -3.63 14.55 -36.44
C GLU A 402 -4.12 13.37 -35.61
N LEU A 403 -3.45 12.21 -35.70
CA LEU A 403 -3.78 11.02 -34.87
C LEU A 403 -3.63 11.32 -33.37
N LEU A 404 -2.60 12.07 -32.97
CA LEU A 404 -2.44 12.44 -31.57
C LEU A 404 -3.57 13.37 -31.09
N GLN A 405 -3.99 14.33 -31.92
CA GLN A 405 -5.12 15.21 -31.61
C GLN A 405 -6.44 14.43 -31.51
N GLN A 406 -6.66 13.49 -32.44
CA GLN A 406 -7.84 12.63 -32.43
C GLN A 406 -7.88 11.75 -31.17
N ASN A 407 -6.76 11.10 -30.82
CA ASN A 407 -6.66 10.29 -29.60
C ASN A 407 -6.88 11.11 -28.33
N GLN A 408 -6.40 12.36 -28.29
CA GLN A 408 -6.66 13.27 -27.16
C GLN A 408 -8.14 13.63 -27.04
N GLN A 409 -8.82 13.89 -28.17
CA GLN A 409 -10.26 14.18 -28.17
C GLN A 409 -11.09 12.97 -27.74
N GLU A 410 -10.77 11.77 -28.25
CA GLU A 410 -11.46 10.54 -27.88
C GLU A 410 -11.30 10.23 -26.39
N LEU A 411 -10.08 10.36 -25.85
CA LEU A 411 -9.83 10.15 -24.42
C LEU A 411 -10.62 11.16 -23.56
N LEU A 412 -10.75 12.41 -24.01
CA LEU A 412 -11.51 13.43 -23.31
C LEU A 412 -13.01 13.12 -23.32
N GLN A 413 -13.56 12.66 -24.46
CA GLN A 413 -14.94 12.20 -24.56
C GLN A 413 -15.21 10.97 -23.67
N GLN A 414 -14.34 9.97 -23.68
CA GLN A 414 -14.46 8.79 -22.82
C GLN A 414 -14.44 9.18 -21.33
N ASN A 415 -13.56 10.10 -20.93
CA ASN A 415 -13.51 10.58 -19.54
C ASN A 415 -14.76 11.38 -19.15
N GLN A 416 -15.32 12.18 -20.06
CA GLN A 416 -16.60 12.88 -19.82
C GLN A 416 -17.75 11.88 -19.62
N GLN A 417 -17.83 10.84 -20.45
CA GLN A 417 -18.83 9.78 -20.30
C GLN A 417 -18.67 9.04 -18.97
N ARG A 418 -17.44 8.64 -18.61
CA ARG A 418 -17.16 7.98 -17.32
C ARG A 418 -17.56 8.86 -16.13
N LEU A 419 -17.28 10.16 -16.20
CA LEU A 419 -17.67 11.10 -15.15
C LEU A 419 -19.20 11.20 -15.03
N HIS A 420 -19.91 11.24 -16.16
CA HIS A 420 -21.37 11.27 -16.16
C HIS A 420 -21.97 10.00 -15.54
N THR A 421 -21.50 8.82 -15.94
CA THR A 421 -21.93 7.53 -15.35
C THR A 421 -21.63 7.45 -13.85
N GLN A 422 -20.47 7.95 -13.41
CA GLN A 422 -20.14 7.99 -11.98
C GLN A 422 -21.07 8.94 -11.20
N GLN A 423 -21.44 10.06 -11.80
CA GLN A 423 -22.38 11.01 -11.20
C GLN A 423 -23.78 10.40 -11.06
N GLU A 424 -24.27 9.70 -12.07
CA GLU A 424 -25.56 8.98 -12.02
C GLU A 424 -25.55 7.87 -10.95
N LEU A 425 -24.48 7.08 -10.87
CA LEU A 425 -24.34 6.02 -9.86
C LEU A 425 -24.33 6.60 -8.43
N LEU A 426 -23.67 7.75 -8.24
CA LEU A 426 -23.67 8.45 -6.96
C LEU A 426 -25.09 8.94 -6.61
N GLN A 427 -25.81 9.55 -7.56
CA GLN A 427 -27.18 9.99 -7.35
C GLN A 427 -28.10 8.81 -6.98
N GLN A 428 -28.01 7.70 -7.70
CA GLN A 428 -28.77 6.48 -7.41
C GLN A 428 -28.46 5.95 -6.00
N ARG A 429 -27.17 5.81 -5.64
CA ARG A 429 -26.77 5.30 -4.33
C ARG A 429 -27.20 6.23 -3.19
N THR A 430 -27.19 7.55 -3.40
CA THR A 430 -27.70 8.50 -2.41
C THR A 430 -29.22 8.38 -2.23
N ALA A 431 -29.99 8.15 -3.31
CA ALA A 431 -31.43 7.92 -3.22
C ALA A 431 -31.76 6.61 -2.50
N GLU A 432 -31.04 5.52 -2.78
CA GLU A 432 -31.18 4.24 -2.09
C GLU A 432 -30.89 4.35 -0.59
N LEU A 433 -29.79 5.00 -0.21
CA LEU A 433 -29.46 5.24 1.21
C LEU A 433 -30.51 6.11 1.92
N PHE A 434 -31.05 7.11 1.22
CA PHE A 434 -32.11 7.93 1.76
C PHE A 434 -33.38 7.11 2.02
N GLN A 435 -33.80 6.25 1.08
CA GLN A 435 -34.94 5.36 1.26
C GLN A 435 -34.72 4.35 2.39
N GLN A 436 -33.53 3.75 2.50
CA GLN A 436 -33.19 2.83 3.59
C GLN A 436 -33.26 3.52 4.96
N ASN A 437 -32.77 4.75 5.06
CA ASN A 437 -32.85 5.52 6.31
C ASN A 437 -34.30 5.90 6.65
N GLN A 438 -35.11 6.25 5.65
CA GLN A 438 -36.54 6.51 5.83
C GLN A 438 -37.27 5.27 6.37
N GLN A 439 -36.99 4.09 5.83
CA GLN A 439 -37.55 2.83 6.31
C GLN A 439 -37.10 2.50 7.74
N ARG A 440 -35.81 2.69 8.07
CA ARG A 440 -35.31 2.51 9.45
C ARG A 440 -36.01 3.43 10.44
N LEU A 441 -36.27 4.68 10.07
CA LEU A 441 -37.01 5.62 10.91
C LEU A 441 -38.47 5.21 11.10
N GLN A 442 -39.13 4.65 10.08
CA GLN A 442 -40.48 4.09 10.21
C GLN A 442 -40.51 2.91 11.18
N ASN A 443 -39.61 1.93 11.01
CA ASN A 443 -39.51 0.77 11.91
C ASN A 443 -39.25 1.21 13.36
N MET A 444 -38.39 2.21 13.56
CA MET A 444 -38.11 2.74 14.90
C MET A 444 -39.33 3.44 15.52
N ARG A 445 -40.15 4.14 14.71
CA ARG A 445 -41.41 4.74 15.18
C ARG A 445 -42.42 3.68 15.60
N GLU A 446 -42.56 2.61 14.82
CA GLU A 446 -43.44 1.48 15.16
C GLU A 446 -43.00 0.79 16.46
N LEU A 447 -41.69 0.55 16.60
CA LEU A 447 -41.13 -0.03 17.84
C LEU A 447 -41.39 0.86 19.06
N LEU A 448 -41.24 2.19 18.91
CA LEU A 448 -41.55 3.14 19.98
C LEU A 448 -43.03 3.12 20.35
N GLN A 449 -43.94 3.01 19.38
CA GLN A 449 -45.38 2.88 19.65
C GLN A 449 -45.69 1.57 20.39
N GLN A 450 -45.08 0.45 19.99
CA GLN A 450 -45.22 -0.83 20.69
C GLN A 450 -44.73 -0.77 22.14
N ASN A 451 -43.58 -0.13 22.36
CA ASN A 451 -43.04 0.07 23.71
C ASN A 451 -43.94 0.97 24.56
N GLN A 452 -44.51 2.03 23.98
CA GLN A 452 -45.48 2.89 24.68
C GLN A 452 -46.73 2.12 25.08
N GLN A 453 -47.26 1.27 24.19
CA GLN A 453 -48.41 0.41 24.50
C GLN A 453 -48.07 -0.58 25.63
N THR A 454 -46.89 -1.20 25.58
CA THR A 454 -46.43 -2.13 26.62
C THR A 454 -46.33 -1.44 27.98
N LEU A 455 -45.76 -0.23 28.02
CA LEU A 455 -45.69 0.57 29.25
C LEU A 455 -47.08 0.97 29.76
N HIS A 456 -48.02 1.27 28.88
CA HIS A 456 -49.40 1.56 29.25
C HIS A 456 -50.06 0.34 29.90
N ASN A 457 -49.97 -0.83 29.27
CA ASN A 457 -50.50 -2.08 29.80
C ASN A 457 -49.89 -2.44 31.17
N GLN A 458 -48.57 -2.23 31.33
CA GLN A 458 -47.89 -2.44 32.61
C GLN A 458 -48.40 -1.49 33.71
N ARG A 459 -48.69 -0.23 33.38
CA ARG A 459 -49.28 0.73 34.33
C ARG A 459 -50.69 0.32 34.75
N GLU A 460 -51.53 -0.14 33.82
CA GLU A 460 -52.87 -0.64 34.13
C GLU A 460 -52.81 -1.86 35.05
N LEU A 461 -51.90 -2.80 34.78
CA LEU A 461 -51.70 -3.97 35.63
C LEU A 461 -51.27 -3.58 37.06
N LEU A 462 -50.35 -2.62 37.19
CA LEU A 462 -49.93 -2.11 38.50
C LEU A 462 -51.09 -1.45 39.26
N GLN A 463 -51.96 -0.70 38.57
CA GLN A 463 -53.15 -0.11 39.19
C GLN A 463 -54.13 -1.18 39.67
N GLN A 464 -54.36 -2.25 38.89
CA GLN A 464 -55.20 -3.37 39.30
C GLN A 464 -54.65 -4.09 40.54
N ILE A 465 -53.33 -4.32 40.58
CA ILE A 465 -52.66 -4.91 41.75
C ILE A 465 -52.83 -4.01 42.98
N GLN A 466 -52.66 -2.68 42.83
CA GLN A 466 -52.86 -1.73 43.91
C GLN A 466 -54.30 -1.74 44.43
N GLN A 467 -55.30 -1.74 43.55
CA GLN A 467 -56.72 -1.82 43.93
C GLN A 467 -57.01 -3.11 44.71
N ARG A 468 -56.53 -4.26 44.22
CA ARG A 468 -56.75 -5.55 44.89
C ARG A 468 -56.07 -5.63 46.25
N LEU A 469 -54.89 -5.03 46.41
CA LEU A 469 -54.24 -4.92 47.72
C LEU A 469 -55.06 -4.05 48.69
N GLN A 470 -55.65 -2.95 48.22
CA GLN A 470 -56.53 -2.12 49.04
C GLN A 470 -57.81 -2.85 49.46
N GLU A 471 -58.44 -3.61 48.56
CA GLU A 471 -59.59 -4.46 48.87
C GLU A 471 -59.26 -5.51 49.94
N LEU A 472 -58.13 -6.20 49.79
CA LEU A 472 -57.66 -7.19 50.78
C LEU A 472 -57.40 -6.55 52.14
N LEU A 473 -56.79 -5.36 52.17
CA LEU A 473 -56.58 -4.62 53.42
C LEU A 473 -57.92 -4.24 54.09
N GLN A 474 -58.92 -3.82 53.33
CA GLN A 474 -60.25 -3.55 53.87
C GLN A 474 -60.92 -4.82 54.41
N GLN A 475 -60.80 -5.95 53.71
CA GLN A 475 -61.33 -7.24 54.19
C GLN A 475 -60.70 -7.65 55.53
N ILE A 476 -59.38 -7.51 55.67
CA ILE A 476 -58.64 -7.79 56.91
C ILE A 476 -59.10 -6.87 58.05
N GLN A 477 -59.41 -5.60 57.76
CA GLN A 477 -59.92 -4.65 58.77
C GLN A 477 -61.35 -4.96 59.20
N GLN A 478 -62.19 -5.48 58.31
CA GLN A 478 -63.58 -5.84 58.60
C GLN A 478 -63.72 -7.22 59.27
N THR A 479 -62.68 -8.05 59.30
CA THR A 479 -62.76 -9.37 59.95
C THR A 479 -62.86 -9.22 61.47
N PRO A 480 -63.95 -9.67 62.13
CA PRO A 480 -64.17 -9.49 63.57
C PRO A 480 -63.04 -10.06 64.42
N ARG A 481 -62.66 -9.34 65.49
CA ARG A 481 -61.55 -9.71 66.39
C ARG A 481 -61.74 -11.05 67.09
N GLU A 482 -62.96 -11.58 67.16
CA GLU A 482 -63.27 -12.82 67.87
C GLU A 482 -62.63 -14.08 67.25
N ASN A 483 -62.16 -14.02 65.99
CA ASN A 483 -61.43 -15.12 65.34
C ASN A 483 -59.89 -14.97 65.37
N ARG A 484 -59.32 -14.03 66.15
CA ARG A 484 -57.85 -13.78 66.18
C ARG A 484 -57.09 -14.45 67.35
N LEU A 485 -57.73 -15.35 68.10
CA LEU A 485 -57.16 -15.95 69.32
C LEU A 485 -56.80 -17.45 69.20
N TRP A 486 -56.62 -17.98 68.00
CA TRP A 486 -56.08 -19.34 67.81
C TRP A 486 -54.76 -19.33 67.06
#